data_AF-A0A3Q0QT49-F1
#
_entry.id   AF-A0A3Q0QT49-F1
#
_cell.length_a   1.000
_cell.length_b   1.000
_cell.length_c   1.000
_cell.angle_alpha   90.00
_cell.angle_beta   90.00
_cell.angle_gamma   90.00
#
_symmetry.space_group_name_H-M   'P 1'
#
loop_
_entity.id
_entity.type
_entity.pdbx_description
1 polymer ?
#
loop_
_entity_poly.entity_id
_entity_poly.type
_entity_poly.pdbx_seq_one_letter_code
_entity_poly.pdbx_strand_id
1 'polypeptide(L)'
;METEASHMLEAALEQMDDIIAGSKAAAMEFSNSVYDLGSPVSAGPLQVLQLAEDLKLSLELQPNQEERESLRAQLPAETAQVLIDWLQSGAVNLCSPANNETYQERLLRLEGDKESLVLQVSVLTDQVEAQGEKIRDLESSLEEHRQKLASTEEMLQQELMSRTSLETQKLDLMDEVSFLKLKLVSMEETHTNSHPQDPTDAKQNKAEVRCVCLRLCFRTHSARVKSAASWISGLKRV
;
A
#
# COMPACT_ATOMS: atom_id res chain seq x y z
N MET A 1 13.25 -14.01 -18.65
CA MET A 1 11.82 -13.88 -18.98
C MET A 1 11.22 -12.82 -18.07
N GLU A 2 11.70 -11.58 -18.15
CA GLU A 2 11.19 -10.44 -17.36
C GLU A 2 10.65 -9.35 -18.29
N THR A 3 9.86 -9.75 -19.29
CA THR A 3 9.61 -8.88 -20.45
C THR A 3 8.20 -8.32 -20.55
N GLU A 4 7.20 -8.89 -19.87
CA GLU A 4 5.83 -8.33 -19.95
C GLU A 4 5.51 -7.35 -18.82
N ALA A 5 5.87 -7.68 -17.57
CA ALA A 5 5.62 -6.78 -16.44
C ALA A 5 6.44 -5.49 -16.52
N SER A 6 7.70 -5.58 -16.98
CA SER A 6 8.57 -4.41 -17.19
C SER A 6 8.06 -3.51 -18.32
N HIS A 7 7.59 -4.10 -19.42
CA HIS A 7 7.07 -3.34 -20.57
C HIS A 7 5.72 -2.67 -20.25
N MET A 8 4.88 -3.31 -19.43
CA MET A 8 3.64 -2.69 -18.95
C MET A 8 3.91 -1.49 -18.04
N LEU A 9 4.93 -1.57 -17.17
CA LEU A 9 5.31 -0.46 -16.30
C LEU A 9 5.90 0.70 -17.10
N GLU A 10 6.75 0.42 -18.08
CA GLU A 10 7.34 1.40 -18.98
C GLU A 10 6.27 2.15 -19.79
N ALA A 11 5.32 1.43 -20.38
CA ALA A 11 4.20 2.04 -21.10
C ALA A 11 3.28 2.87 -20.20
N ALA A 12 3.07 2.45 -18.95
CA ALA A 12 2.28 3.22 -17.98
C ALA A 12 2.97 4.52 -17.55
N LEU A 13 4.31 4.50 -17.40
CA LEU A 13 5.11 5.68 -17.09
C LEU A 13 5.14 6.68 -18.26
N GLU A 14 5.28 6.20 -19.49
CA GLU A 14 5.23 7.04 -20.69
C GLU A 14 3.86 7.74 -20.84
N GLN A 15 2.77 7.03 -20.52
CA GLN A 15 1.42 7.60 -20.53
C GLN A 15 1.20 8.68 -19.45
N MET A 16 1.87 8.59 -18.29
CA MET A 16 1.84 9.63 -17.27
C MET A 16 2.61 10.88 -17.70
N ASP A 17 3.73 10.70 -18.41
CA ASP A 17 4.53 11.82 -18.95
C ASP A 17 3.79 12.57 -20.06
N ASP A 18 3.06 11.88 -20.94
CA ASP A 18 2.21 12.51 -21.96
C ASP A 18 1.08 13.35 -21.35
N ILE A 19 0.50 12.90 -20.23
CA ILE A 19 -0.52 13.66 -19.50
C ILE A 19 0.10 14.90 -18.82
N ILE A 20 1.30 14.80 -18.24
CA ILE A 20 2.00 15.92 -17.61
C ILE A 20 2.47 16.94 -18.66
N ALA A 21 2.97 16.47 -19.81
CA ALA A 21 3.38 17.32 -20.93
C ALA A 21 2.17 18.04 -21.57
N GLY A 22 1.05 17.33 -21.78
CA GLY A 22 -0.21 17.91 -22.24
C GLY A 22 -0.80 18.91 -21.24
N SER A 23 -0.65 18.65 -19.94
CA SER A 23 -1.10 19.55 -18.87
C SER A 23 -0.22 20.79 -18.75
N LYS A 24 1.07 20.73 -19.10
CA LYS A 24 1.96 21.91 -19.11
C LYS A 24 1.61 22.87 -20.25
N ALA A 25 1.17 22.36 -21.40
CA ALA A 25 0.66 23.17 -22.50
C ALA A 25 -0.69 23.83 -22.16
N ALA A 26 -1.61 23.08 -21.54
CA ALA A 26 -2.91 23.61 -21.09
C ALA A 26 -2.76 24.57 -19.89
N ALA A 27 -1.81 24.31 -18.98
CA ALA A 27 -1.48 25.22 -17.90
C ALA A 27 -0.85 26.51 -18.43
N MET A 28 -0.03 26.47 -19.48
CA MET A 28 0.53 27.68 -20.10
C MET A 28 -0.54 28.60 -20.73
N GLU A 29 -1.69 28.07 -21.13
CA GLU A 29 -2.83 28.89 -21.57
C GLU A 29 -3.64 29.49 -20.39
N PHE A 30 -3.55 28.93 -19.18
CA PHE A 30 -4.26 29.41 -17.99
C PHE A 30 -3.37 30.12 -16.95
N SER A 31 -2.05 29.96 -17.02
CA SER A 31 -1.07 30.57 -16.11
C SER A 31 -0.47 31.86 -16.67
N ASN A 32 -1.29 32.69 -17.32
CA ASN A 32 -0.99 34.10 -17.59
C ASN A 32 -1.60 34.99 -16.50
N SER A 33 -1.27 34.75 -15.23
CA SER A 33 -1.62 35.66 -14.13
C SER A 33 -0.57 35.68 -13.03
N VAL A 34 0.70 35.74 -13.44
CA VAL A 34 1.86 35.87 -12.55
C VAL A 34 2.82 36.80 -13.28
N TYR A 35 2.52 38.09 -13.15
CA TYR A 35 3.44 39.24 -13.20
C TYR A 35 4.57 39.20 -14.22
N ASP A 36 4.36 39.84 -15.38
CA ASP A 36 5.44 40.53 -16.07
C ASP A 36 4.97 41.85 -16.68
N LEU A 37 5.67 42.91 -16.29
CA LEU A 37 5.45 44.29 -16.67
C LEU A 37 6.15 44.54 -18.01
N GLY A 38 5.41 44.54 -19.11
CA GLY A 38 5.90 45.17 -20.34
C GLY A 38 5.58 44.45 -21.65
N SER A 39 4.29 44.41 -22.05
CA SER A 39 3.97 44.41 -23.49
C SER A 39 2.49 44.77 -23.72
N PRO A 40 2.16 45.71 -24.62
CA PRO A 40 0.79 46.20 -24.81
C PRO A 40 0.10 45.45 -25.93
N VAL A 41 -0.20 44.16 -25.75
CA VAL A 41 -1.03 43.45 -26.74
C VAL A 41 -2.00 42.51 -26.02
N SER A 42 -3.27 42.89 -26.09
CA SER A 42 -4.46 42.07 -25.78
C SER A 42 -4.92 41.98 -24.32
N ALA A 43 -5.16 43.13 -23.69
CA ALA A 43 -6.03 43.23 -22.51
C ALA A 43 -7.14 44.26 -22.80
N GLY A 44 -8.16 43.89 -23.59
CA GLY A 44 -9.18 44.83 -24.06
C GLY A 44 -10.01 45.51 -22.95
N PRO A 45 -11.19 45.01 -22.55
CA PRO A 45 -12.12 45.78 -21.70
C PRO A 45 -11.58 46.14 -20.29
N LEU A 46 -10.70 45.30 -19.73
CA LEU A 46 -10.15 45.48 -18.38
C LEU A 46 -9.13 46.62 -18.29
N GLN A 47 -8.37 46.90 -19.35
CA GLN A 47 -7.40 47.98 -19.34
C GLN A 47 -8.08 49.35 -19.40
N VAL A 48 -9.20 49.46 -20.11
CA VAL A 48 -10.01 50.69 -20.16
C VAL A 48 -10.64 51.00 -18.80
N LEU A 49 -11.10 49.96 -18.09
CA LEU A 49 -11.61 50.08 -16.72
C LEU A 49 -10.54 50.57 -15.73
N GLN A 50 -9.38 49.94 -15.75
CA GLN A 50 -8.25 50.31 -14.89
C GLN A 50 -7.81 51.75 -15.14
N LEU A 51 -7.66 52.15 -16.41
CA LEU A 51 -7.26 53.51 -16.77
C LEU A 51 -8.33 54.55 -16.40
N ALA A 52 -9.62 54.20 -16.45
CA ALA A 52 -10.70 55.07 -15.99
C ALA A 52 -10.70 55.23 -14.45
N GLU A 53 -10.37 54.17 -13.72
CA GLU A 53 -10.20 54.21 -12.26
C GLU A 53 -8.97 55.03 -11.84
N ASP A 54 -7.84 54.85 -12.53
CA ASP A 54 -6.62 55.63 -12.31
C ASP A 54 -6.85 57.13 -12.60
N LEU A 55 -7.61 57.46 -13.65
CA LEU A 55 -8.02 58.83 -13.98
C LEU A 55 -8.92 59.43 -12.89
N LYS A 56 -9.89 58.65 -12.39
CA LYS A 56 -10.77 59.06 -11.29
C LYS A 56 -9.96 59.38 -10.04
N LEU A 57 -9.09 58.46 -9.62
CA LEU A 57 -8.23 58.64 -8.45
C LEU A 57 -7.33 59.88 -8.62
N SER A 58 -6.72 60.05 -9.79
CA SER A 58 -5.87 61.21 -10.10
C SER A 58 -6.63 62.54 -10.01
N LEU A 59 -7.93 62.57 -10.32
CA LEU A 59 -8.77 63.76 -10.18
C LEU A 59 -9.30 63.97 -8.74
N GLU A 60 -9.46 62.90 -7.96
CA GLU A 60 -9.92 62.94 -6.56
C GLU A 60 -8.80 63.31 -5.58
N LEU A 61 -7.56 62.90 -5.88
CA LEU A 61 -6.38 63.21 -5.07
C LEU A 61 -5.93 64.68 -5.16
N GLN A 62 -6.48 65.48 -6.09
CA GLN A 62 -6.13 66.89 -6.22
C GLN A 62 -6.97 67.77 -5.28
N PRO A 63 -6.35 68.47 -4.28
CA PRO A 63 -7.07 69.29 -3.31
C PRO A 63 -7.53 70.64 -3.88
N ASN A 64 -6.90 71.12 -4.96
CA ASN A 64 -7.17 72.42 -5.57
C ASN A 64 -8.20 72.30 -6.70
N GLN A 65 -9.31 73.03 -6.59
CA GLN A 65 -10.41 72.98 -7.58
C GLN A 65 -9.98 73.49 -8.96
N GLU A 66 -9.15 74.54 -9.03
CA GLU A 66 -8.65 75.09 -10.30
C GLU A 66 -7.75 74.11 -11.06
N GLU A 67 -6.91 73.34 -10.36
CA GLU A 67 -6.07 72.29 -10.95
C GLU A 67 -6.91 71.12 -11.45
N ARG A 68 -7.95 70.75 -10.70
CA ARG A 68 -8.91 69.71 -11.12
C ARG A 68 -9.70 70.13 -12.35
N GLU A 69 -10.09 71.40 -12.46
CA GLU A 69 -10.76 71.95 -13.63
C GLU A 69 -9.81 72.08 -14.83
N SER A 70 -8.55 72.43 -14.60
CA SER A 70 -7.50 72.43 -15.63
C SER A 70 -7.26 71.02 -16.18
N LEU A 71 -7.20 69.99 -15.32
CA LEU A 71 -7.05 68.59 -15.73
C LEU A 71 -8.29 68.08 -16.50
N ARG A 72 -9.49 68.53 -16.12
CA ARG A 72 -10.71 68.25 -16.91
C ARG A 72 -10.73 68.95 -18.25
N ALA A 73 -10.25 70.19 -18.32
CA ALA A 73 -10.16 70.94 -19.56
C ALA A 73 -9.13 70.34 -20.54
N GLN A 74 -8.16 69.56 -20.04
CA GLN A 74 -7.21 68.80 -20.85
C GLN A 74 -7.82 67.51 -21.42
N LEU A 75 -8.94 67.02 -20.88
CA LEU A 75 -9.62 65.85 -21.40
C LEU A 75 -10.48 66.25 -22.62
N PRO A 76 -10.33 65.61 -23.79
CA PRO A 76 -11.20 65.86 -24.92
C PRO A 76 -12.68 65.67 -24.56
N ALA A 77 -13.54 66.59 -24.99
CA ALA A 77 -14.96 66.58 -24.65
C ALA A 77 -15.63 65.30 -25.13
N GLU A 78 -15.21 64.78 -26.28
CA GLU A 78 -15.67 63.53 -26.88
C GLU A 78 -15.34 62.34 -25.98
N THR A 79 -14.13 62.26 -25.40
CA THR A 79 -13.73 61.18 -24.50
C THR A 79 -14.52 61.22 -23.19
N ALA A 80 -14.73 62.41 -22.64
CA ALA A 80 -15.54 62.59 -21.44
C ALA A 80 -17.00 62.13 -21.67
N GLN A 81 -17.59 62.53 -22.80
CA GLN A 81 -18.95 62.14 -23.17
C GLN A 81 -19.08 60.64 -23.39
N VAL A 82 -18.12 60.00 -24.05
CA VAL A 82 -18.12 58.54 -24.24
C VAL A 82 -18.02 57.80 -22.91
N LEU A 83 -17.20 58.26 -21.97
CA LEU A 83 -17.11 57.65 -20.64
C LEU A 83 -18.39 57.85 -19.83
N ILE A 84 -19.01 59.03 -19.90
CA ILE A 84 -20.29 59.32 -19.24
C ILE A 84 -21.40 58.45 -19.82
N ASP A 85 -21.50 58.39 -21.15
CA ASP A 85 -22.49 57.57 -21.86
C ASP A 85 -22.28 56.08 -21.56
N TRP A 86 -21.03 55.62 -21.49
CA TRP A 86 -20.71 54.23 -21.14
C TRP A 86 -21.08 53.89 -19.68
N LEU A 87 -20.83 54.80 -18.72
CA LEU A 87 -21.25 54.65 -17.32
C LEU A 87 -22.78 54.74 -17.14
N GLN A 88 -23.45 55.61 -17.89
CA GLN A 88 -24.90 55.82 -17.86
C GLN A 88 -25.67 54.70 -18.58
N SER A 89 -25.10 54.15 -19.65
CA SER A 89 -25.69 53.06 -20.45
C SER A 89 -25.73 51.73 -19.70
N GLY A 90 -25.25 51.66 -18.45
CA GLY A 90 -25.45 50.52 -17.58
C GLY A 90 -24.74 49.25 -18.05
N ALA A 91 -23.77 49.33 -18.98
CA ALA A 91 -23.02 48.17 -19.48
C ALA A 91 -22.16 47.48 -18.39
N VAL A 92 -22.07 48.09 -17.19
CA VAL A 92 -21.44 47.50 -16.01
C VAL A 92 -22.39 46.60 -15.22
N ASN A 93 -23.69 46.58 -15.56
CA ASN A 93 -24.66 45.67 -14.98
C ASN A 93 -25.34 44.84 -16.08
N LEU A 94 -25.37 43.52 -15.87
CA LEU A 94 -26.05 42.51 -16.68
C LEU A 94 -25.27 42.06 -17.93
N CYS A 95 -24.20 41.32 -17.69
CA CYS A 95 -24.23 39.96 -18.24
C CYS A 95 -25.45 39.26 -17.62
N SER A 96 -26.63 39.50 -18.18
CA SER A 96 -27.87 38.91 -17.69
C SER A 96 -27.71 37.41 -17.87
N PRO A 97 -27.67 36.61 -16.79
CA PRO A 97 -27.83 35.17 -16.95
C PRO A 97 -29.15 34.94 -17.70
N ALA A 98 -29.22 33.87 -18.49
CA ALA A 98 -30.39 33.55 -19.31
C ALA A 98 -31.71 33.40 -18.51
N ASN A 99 -31.63 33.43 -17.17
CA ASN A 99 -32.74 33.57 -16.24
C ASN A 99 -32.65 34.93 -15.56
N ASN A 100 -33.76 35.65 -15.45
CA ASN A 100 -33.91 36.92 -14.72
C ASN A 100 -33.70 36.75 -13.20
N GLU A 101 -32.60 36.15 -12.75
CA GLU A 101 -32.23 36.00 -11.34
C GLU A 101 -31.50 37.24 -10.85
N THR A 102 -31.84 37.68 -9.64
CA THR A 102 -31.11 38.76 -8.98
C THR A 102 -29.74 38.27 -8.50
N TYR A 103 -28.75 39.16 -8.43
CA TYR A 103 -27.41 38.81 -7.90
C TYR A 103 -27.48 38.20 -6.50
N GLN A 104 -28.42 38.64 -5.66
CA GLN A 104 -28.65 38.12 -4.32
C GLN A 104 -29.09 36.64 -4.36
N GLU A 105 -30.03 36.28 -5.24
CA GLU A 105 -30.50 34.89 -5.40
C GLU A 105 -29.41 33.98 -5.96
N ARG A 106 -28.61 34.48 -6.90
CA ARG A 106 -27.46 33.74 -7.43
C ARG A 106 -26.41 33.46 -6.35
N LEU A 107 -26.13 34.44 -5.50
CA LEU A 107 -25.18 34.30 -4.39
C LEU A 107 -25.68 33.22 -3.41
N LEU A 108 -26.95 33.31 -3.00
CA LEU A 108 -27.55 32.39 -2.04
C LEU A 108 -27.61 30.95 -2.58
N ARG A 109 -27.88 30.76 -3.87
CA ARG A 109 -27.78 29.45 -4.53
C ARG A 109 -26.35 28.91 -4.50
N LEU A 110 -25.37 29.73 -4.89
CA LEU A 110 -23.96 29.31 -4.89
C LEU A 110 -23.44 29.00 -3.49
N GLU A 111 -23.90 29.71 -2.47
CA GLU A 111 -23.60 29.41 -1.06
C GLU A 111 -24.18 28.04 -0.66
N GLY A 112 -25.43 27.74 -1.05
CA GLY A 112 -26.03 26.42 -0.83
C GLY A 112 -25.31 25.30 -1.57
N ASP A 113 -24.93 25.51 -2.83
CA ASP A 113 -24.15 24.55 -3.63
C ASP A 113 -22.77 24.31 -3.01
N LYS A 114 -22.12 25.37 -2.50
CA LYS A 114 -20.85 25.26 -1.76
C LYS A 114 -21.02 24.42 -0.50
N GLU A 115 -22.03 24.66 0.32
CA GLU A 115 -22.28 23.88 1.54
C GLU A 115 -22.54 22.40 1.23
N SER A 116 -23.31 22.13 0.18
CA SER A 116 -23.57 20.77 -0.31
C SER A 116 -22.28 20.06 -0.76
N LEU A 117 -21.44 20.76 -1.54
CA LEU A 117 -20.14 20.24 -1.97
C LEU A 117 -19.20 20.00 -0.79
N VAL A 118 -19.17 20.89 0.20
CA VAL A 118 -18.37 20.71 1.42
C VAL A 118 -18.80 19.43 2.15
N LEU A 119 -20.10 19.18 2.27
CA LEU A 119 -20.59 17.95 2.90
C LEU A 119 -20.19 16.70 2.08
N GLN A 120 -20.29 16.75 0.76
CA GLN A 120 -19.86 15.64 -0.11
C GLN A 120 -18.36 15.35 0.03
N VAL A 121 -17.52 16.40 0.06
CA VAL A 121 -16.08 16.25 0.28
C VAL A 121 -15.80 15.67 1.67
N SER A 122 -16.54 16.08 2.71
CA SER A 122 -16.42 15.50 4.05
C SER A 122 -16.73 14.01 4.05
N VAL A 123 -17.86 13.60 3.45
CA VAL A 123 -18.25 12.18 3.38
C VAL A 123 -17.23 11.36 2.59
N LEU A 124 -16.75 11.88 1.46
CA LEU A 124 -15.71 11.20 0.67
C LEU A 124 -14.38 11.09 1.45
N THR A 125 -14.05 12.10 2.25
CA THR A 125 -12.85 12.09 3.11
C THR A 125 -12.95 10.98 4.15
N ASP A 126 -14.08 10.90 4.87
CA ASP A 126 -14.32 9.86 5.88
C ASP A 126 -14.32 8.46 5.23
N GLN A 127 -14.86 8.32 4.02
CA GLN A 127 -14.85 7.06 3.28
C GLN A 127 -13.45 6.62 2.88
N VAL A 128 -12.61 7.54 2.42
CA VAL A 128 -11.20 7.25 2.07
C VAL A 128 -10.42 6.87 3.31
N GLU A 129 -10.64 7.55 4.43
CA GLU A 129 -10.00 7.23 5.71
C GLU A 129 -10.38 5.83 6.21
N ALA A 130 -11.68 5.49 6.20
CA ALA A 130 -12.18 4.18 6.59
C ALA A 130 -11.67 3.06 5.66
N GLN A 131 -11.57 3.33 4.35
CA GLN A 131 -10.94 2.40 3.41
C GLN A 131 -9.45 2.22 3.69
N GLY A 132 -8.75 3.29 4.05
CA GLY A 132 -7.35 3.24 4.47
C GLY A 132 -7.14 2.41 5.73
N GLU A 133 -8.02 2.52 6.73
CA GLU A 133 -8.02 1.65 7.91
C GLU A 133 -8.22 0.18 7.55
N LYS A 134 -9.22 -0.11 6.72
CA LYS A 134 -9.49 -1.48 6.27
C LYS A 134 -8.31 -2.12 5.54
N ILE A 135 -7.59 -1.35 4.72
CA ILE A 135 -6.37 -1.83 4.05
C ILE A 135 -5.31 -2.18 5.10
N ARG A 136 -5.04 -1.31 6.06
CA ARG A 136 -4.06 -1.57 7.13
C ARG A 136 -4.40 -2.82 7.94
N ASP A 137 -5.67 -3.02 8.27
CA ASP A 137 -6.12 -4.21 8.99
C ASP A 137 -5.90 -5.49 8.17
N LEU A 138 -6.20 -5.46 6.87
CA LEU A 138 -5.98 -6.59 5.96
C LEU A 138 -4.49 -6.89 5.78
N GLU A 139 -3.65 -5.86 5.66
CA GLU A 139 -2.19 -6.01 5.59
C GLU A 139 -1.63 -6.63 6.86
N SER A 140 -2.08 -6.19 8.04
CA SER A 140 -1.69 -6.76 9.33
C SER A 140 -2.09 -8.24 9.45
N SER A 141 -3.32 -8.57 9.04
CA SER A 141 -3.82 -9.95 9.05
C SER A 141 -3.02 -10.84 8.10
N LEU A 142 -2.72 -10.35 6.90
CA LEU A 142 -1.89 -11.06 5.93
C LEU A 142 -0.48 -11.35 6.48
N GLU A 143 0.13 -10.38 7.16
CA GLU A 143 1.44 -10.55 7.76
C GLU A 143 1.44 -11.57 8.91
N GLU A 144 0.40 -11.53 9.76
CA GLU A 144 0.22 -12.54 10.81
C GLU A 144 0.11 -13.95 10.22
N HIS A 145 -0.64 -14.12 9.12
CA HIS A 145 -0.76 -15.38 8.42
C HIS A 145 0.57 -15.84 7.79
N ARG A 146 1.36 -14.93 7.22
CA ARG A 146 2.71 -15.24 6.71
C ARG A 146 3.63 -15.73 7.83
N GLN A 147 3.63 -15.03 8.96
CA GLN A 147 4.46 -15.42 10.10
C GLN A 147 4.07 -16.79 10.65
N LYS A 148 2.76 -17.09 10.74
CA LYS A 148 2.26 -18.42 11.13
C LYS A 148 2.72 -19.49 10.14
N LEU A 149 2.62 -19.24 8.83
CA LEU A 149 3.06 -20.17 7.80
C LEU A 149 4.55 -20.47 7.95
N ALA A 150 5.39 -19.44 8.05
CA ALA A 150 6.83 -19.58 8.22
C ALA A 150 7.18 -20.39 9.48
N SER A 151 6.49 -20.13 10.60
CA SER A 151 6.68 -20.91 11.84
C SER A 151 6.31 -22.38 11.68
N THR A 152 5.20 -22.68 10.99
CA THR A 152 4.79 -24.07 10.74
C THR A 152 5.71 -24.79 9.76
N GLU A 153 6.27 -24.07 8.79
CA GLU A 153 7.24 -24.61 7.83
C GLU A 153 8.56 -24.95 8.52
N GLU A 154 9.07 -24.07 9.39
CA GLU A 154 10.27 -24.35 10.19
C GLU A 154 10.07 -25.58 11.09
N MET A 155 8.91 -25.70 11.75
CA MET A 155 8.58 -26.86 12.57
C MET A 155 8.53 -28.15 11.74
N LEU A 156 7.92 -28.10 10.55
CA LEU A 156 7.87 -29.24 9.65
C LEU A 156 9.28 -29.67 9.19
N GLN A 157 10.14 -28.70 8.86
CA GLN A 157 11.51 -28.97 8.45
C GLN A 157 12.32 -29.62 9.58
N GLN A 158 12.15 -29.15 10.82
CA GLN A 158 12.76 -29.79 11.99
C GLN A 158 12.29 -31.23 12.17
N GLU A 159 10.98 -31.50 12.01
CA GLU A 159 10.43 -32.85 12.11
C GLU A 159 10.96 -33.78 11.01
N LEU A 160 11.08 -33.29 9.78
CA LEU A 160 11.65 -34.06 8.66
C LEU A 160 13.12 -34.44 8.92
N MET A 161 13.92 -33.51 9.46
CA MET A 161 15.30 -33.79 9.85
C MET A 161 15.38 -34.83 10.97
N SER A 162 14.54 -34.67 12.01
CA SER A 162 14.43 -35.63 13.12
C SER A 162 14.03 -37.02 12.63
N ARG A 163 13.00 -37.10 11.78
CA ARG A 163 12.51 -38.35 11.18
C ARG A 163 13.60 -39.04 10.36
N THR A 164 14.30 -38.30 9.50
CA THR A 164 15.41 -38.83 8.70
C THR A 164 16.50 -39.40 9.60
N SER A 165 16.90 -38.66 10.64
CA SER A 165 17.92 -39.12 11.60
C SER A 165 17.50 -40.41 12.33
N LEU A 166 16.24 -40.48 12.79
CA LEU A 166 15.69 -41.68 13.45
C LEU A 166 15.60 -42.87 12.48
N GLU A 167 15.27 -42.62 11.22
CA GLU A 167 15.21 -43.66 10.19
C GLU A 167 16.60 -44.22 9.90
N THR A 168 17.64 -43.37 9.82
CA THR A 168 19.03 -43.81 9.73
C THR A 168 19.43 -44.65 10.93
N GLN A 169 19.20 -44.18 12.16
CA GLN A 169 19.53 -44.94 13.38
C GLN A 169 18.80 -46.29 13.43
N LYS A 170 17.56 -46.35 12.95
CA LYS A 170 16.81 -47.60 12.86
C LYS A 170 17.48 -48.58 11.90
N LEU A 171 17.94 -48.11 10.73
CA LEU A 171 18.66 -48.95 9.76
C LEU A 171 19.97 -49.46 10.36
N ASP A 172 20.76 -48.59 10.99
CA ASP A 172 22.03 -48.98 11.65
C ASP A 172 21.82 -50.07 12.71
N LEU A 173 20.77 -49.94 13.52
CA LEU A 173 20.41 -50.96 14.52
C LEU A 173 19.91 -52.26 13.88
N MET A 174 19.20 -52.20 12.76
CA MET A 174 18.79 -53.40 12.02
C MET A 174 19.99 -54.14 11.45
N ASP A 175 21.00 -53.41 10.97
CA ASP A 175 22.26 -53.98 10.49
C ASP A 175 23.05 -54.61 11.64
N GLU A 176 23.15 -53.94 12.80
CA GLU A 176 23.80 -54.51 14.00
C GLU A 176 23.09 -55.79 14.49
N VAL A 177 21.76 -55.80 14.53
CA VAL A 177 20.98 -57.00 14.88
C VAL A 177 21.24 -58.13 13.87
N SER A 178 21.32 -57.82 12.57
CA SER A 178 21.60 -58.80 11.53
C SER A 178 23.02 -59.36 11.66
N PHE A 179 24.01 -58.52 11.95
CA PHE A 179 25.38 -58.92 12.25
C PHE A 179 25.46 -59.82 13.48
N LEU A 180 24.80 -59.45 14.58
CA LEU A 180 24.76 -60.26 15.80
C LEU A 180 24.08 -61.61 15.58
N LYS A 181 23.01 -61.67 14.76
CA LYS A 181 22.36 -62.93 14.37
C LYS A 181 23.32 -63.84 13.60
N LEU A 182 24.07 -63.32 12.63
CA LEU A 182 25.07 -64.10 11.89
C LEU A 182 26.15 -64.63 12.82
N LYS A 183 26.63 -63.81 13.76
CA LYS A 183 27.63 -64.21 14.75
C LYS A 183 27.11 -65.31 15.68
N LEU A 184 25.85 -65.21 16.11
CA LEU A 184 25.21 -66.24 16.93
C LEU A 184 25.14 -67.59 16.20
N VAL A 185 24.69 -67.60 14.94
CA VAL A 185 24.63 -68.81 14.11
C VAL A 185 26.02 -69.43 13.95
N SER A 186 27.05 -68.62 13.66
CA SER A 186 28.43 -69.09 13.55
C SER A 186 28.96 -69.71 14.86
N MET A 187 28.59 -69.15 16.02
CA MET A 187 28.92 -69.71 17.33
C MET A 187 28.18 -71.02 17.61
N GLU A 188 26.91 -71.14 17.22
CA GLU A 188 26.12 -72.37 17.35
C GLU A 188 26.66 -73.51 16.47
N GLU A 189 27.09 -73.22 15.23
CA GLU A 189 27.74 -74.19 14.33
C GLU A 189 29.09 -74.69 14.88
N THR A 190 29.87 -73.83 15.52
CA THR A 190 31.16 -74.21 16.13
C THR A 190 30.96 -75.01 17.43
N HIS A 191 29.94 -74.70 18.23
CA HIS A 191 29.59 -75.46 19.44
C HIS A 191 29.01 -76.85 19.14
N THR A 192 28.13 -76.97 18.14
CA THR A 192 27.56 -78.26 17.73
C THR A 192 28.59 -79.21 17.13
N ASN A 193 29.65 -78.68 16.52
CA ASN A 193 30.79 -79.48 16.05
C ASN A 193 31.78 -79.90 17.16
N SER A 194 31.67 -79.35 18.38
CA SER A 194 32.67 -79.54 19.44
C SER A 194 32.15 -80.10 20.78
N HIS A 195 30.84 -80.21 21.02
CA HIS A 195 30.32 -80.79 22.27
C HIS A 195 28.89 -81.36 22.18
N PRO A 196 28.59 -82.56 22.73
CA PRO A 196 27.21 -82.98 22.99
C PRO A 196 26.66 -82.17 24.18
N GLN A 197 25.67 -81.27 23.95
CA GLN A 197 25.17 -80.36 25.00
C GLN A 197 24.02 -80.92 25.86
N ASP A 198 24.10 -80.57 27.15
CA ASP A 198 23.15 -80.78 28.25
C ASP A 198 21.96 -79.77 28.17
N PRO A 199 20.72 -80.12 28.56
CA PRO A 199 19.50 -79.36 28.23
C PRO A 199 19.23 -78.10 29.09
N THR A 200 20.14 -77.71 29.97
CA THR A 200 20.00 -76.56 30.88
C THR A 200 20.45 -75.24 30.24
N ASP A 201 21.54 -75.23 29.44
CA ASP A 201 22.10 -74.02 28.83
C ASP A 201 21.18 -73.41 27.74
N ALA A 202 20.46 -74.26 27.00
CA ALA A 202 19.54 -73.80 25.96
C ALA A 202 18.35 -72.97 26.52
N LYS A 203 17.94 -73.23 27.77
CA LYS A 203 16.86 -72.46 28.42
C LYS A 203 17.35 -71.10 28.89
N GLN A 204 18.59 -71.01 29.37
CA GLN A 204 19.21 -69.76 29.82
C GLN A 204 19.38 -68.80 28.63
N ASN A 205 19.93 -69.27 27.51
CA ASN A 205 20.14 -68.45 26.31
C ASN A 205 18.80 -67.92 25.74
N LYS A 206 17.74 -68.73 25.77
CA LYS A 206 16.40 -68.30 25.31
C LYS A 206 15.77 -67.24 26.22
N ALA A 207 16.04 -67.29 27.52
CA ALA A 207 15.58 -66.30 28.48
C ALA A 207 16.30 -64.96 28.31
N GLU A 208 17.62 -64.99 28.08
CA GLU A 208 18.41 -63.78 27.84
C GLU A 208 17.99 -63.06 26.56
N VAL A 209 17.80 -63.79 25.46
CA VAL A 209 17.33 -63.21 24.19
C VAL A 209 15.96 -62.53 24.35
N ARG A 210 15.02 -63.15 25.09
CA ARG A 210 13.72 -62.53 25.40
C ARG A 210 13.88 -61.26 26.24
N CYS A 211 14.79 -61.27 27.22
CA CYS A 211 15.03 -60.12 28.08
C CYS A 211 15.63 -58.93 27.31
N VAL A 212 16.53 -59.20 26.36
CA VAL A 212 17.09 -58.17 25.46
C VAL A 212 16.01 -57.61 24.54
N CYS A 213 15.17 -58.46 23.94
CA CYS A 213 14.09 -58.03 23.06
C CYS A 213 13.05 -57.14 23.77
N LEU A 214 12.67 -57.49 25.01
CA LEU A 214 11.77 -56.68 25.83
C LEU A 214 12.37 -55.32 26.20
N ARG A 215 13.67 -55.27 26.53
CA ARG A 215 14.36 -54.01 26.80
C ARG A 215 14.42 -53.11 25.58
N LEU A 216 14.62 -53.67 24.39
CA LEU A 216 14.65 -52.91 23.14
C LEU A 216 13.26 -52.34 22.81
N CYS A 217 12.19 -53.13 22.94
CA CYS A 217 10.81 -52.67 22.77
C CYS A 217 10.44 -51.55 23.75
N PHE A 218 10.87 -51.65 25.00
CA PHE A 218 10.56 -50.62 26.00
C PHE A 218 11.28 -49.30 25.69
N ARG A 219 12.54 -49.36 25.23
CA ARG A 219 13.30 -48.18 24.82
C ARG A 219 12.70 -47.47 23.62
N THR A 220 12.30 -48.21 22.58
CA THR A 220 11.69 -47.63 21.38
C THR A 220 10.31 -47.04 21.68
N HIS A 221 9.49 -47.71 22.50
CA HIS A 221 8.22 -47.18 22.94
C HIS A 221 8.37 -45.89 23.77
N SER A 222 9.32 -45.86 24.71
CA SER A 222 9.61 -44.67 25.52
C SER A 222 10.08 -43.47 24.68
N ALA A 223 10.94 -43.70 23.68
CA ALA A 223 11.38 -42.64 22.76
C ALA A 223 10.20 -42.06 21.97
N ARG A 224 9.29 -42.92 21.48
CA ARG A 224 8.10 -42.52 20.73
C ARG A 224 7.13 -41.68 21.57
N VAL A 225 6.94 -42.07 22.85
CA VAL A 225 6.11 -41.33 23.81
C VAL A 225 6.71 -39.95 24.13
N LYS A 226 8.03 -39.85 24.32
CA LYS A 226 8.71 -38.57 24.55
C LYS A 226 8.62 -37.63 23.35
N SER A 227 8.76 -38.18 22.14
CA SER A 227 8.61 -37.40 20.90
C SER A 227 7.20 -36.83 20.77
N ALA A 228 6.17 -37.66 20.99
CA ALA A 228 4.78 -37.22 20.96
C ALA A 228 4.46 -36.15 22.03
N ALA A 229 5.00 -36.30 23.25
CA ALA A 229 4.81 -35.32 24.33
C ALA A 229 5.48 -33.97 24.01
N SER A 230 6.65 -33.98 23.37
CA SER A 230 7.32 -32.78 22.89
C SER A 230 6.51 -32.07 21.81
N TRP A 231 5.94 -32.85 20.88
CA TRP A 231 5.06 -32.35 19.82
C TRP A 231 3.81 -31.65 20.36
N ILE A 232 3.12 -32.28 21.29
CA ILE A 232 1.92 -31.72 21.95
C ILE A 232 2.26 -30.43 22.72
N SER A 233 3.45 -30.37 23.31
CA SER A 233 3.92 -29.19 24.06
C SER A 233 4.31 -28.03 23.14
N GLY A 234 4.83 -28.31 21.93
CA GLY A 234 5.11 -27.31 20.90
C GLY A 234 3.84 -26.72 20.31
N LEU A 235 2.83 -27.56 20.04
CA LEU A 235 1.55 -27.14 19.48
C LEU A 235 0.75 -26.20 20.40
N LYS A 236 1.01 -26.24 21.72
CA LYS A 236 0.28 -25.47 22.74
C LYS A 236 0.92 -24.12 23.08
N ARG A 237 2.09 -23.84 22.49
CA ARG A 237 2.87 -22.61 22.72
C ARG A 237 2.74 -21.61 21.56
N VAL A 238 2.18 -22.05 20.44
CA VAL A 238 1.75 -21.25 19.28
C VAL A 238 0.28 -20.91 19.46
#